data_AF-A0AA88ACT5-F1
#
_entry.id   AF-A0AA88ACT5-F1
#
_cell.length_a   1.000
_cell.length_b   1.000
_cell.length_c   1.000
_cell.angle_alpha   90.00
_cell.angle_beta   90.00
_cell.angle_gamma   90.00
#
_symmetry.space_group_name_H-M   'P 1'
#
loop_
_entity.id
_entity.type
_entity.pdbx_description
1 polymer ?
#
loop_
_entity_poly.entity_id
_entity_poly.type
_entity_poly.pdbx_seq_one_letter_code
_entity_poly.pdbx_strand_id
1 'polypeptide(L)'
;MAGVPLLPAEVLLSKRVQEMALNGEEPPHLYLCRGGDETEEDVPSRLSPIPIVDFSILSSSEPCAEQEVELQKLTSALCSWGCFQAIGHGMSASFLDRIRQAGKEFFEQPMEIKKKYSKGVEEFQGYGADPTPEEGQPLDWSDRLFLDVHPEDTRKYGFWPESPTSFRCVLEEYTVKMKAFTEAVSKAMAKSLNLEEDCFLNQFGEKAKLQARFNYYSCCERPDLVLGLKPHADGSGEGYYPIEGGIQKVTQLGRWAVVDGDYGA
;
A
#
# COMPACT_ATOMS: atom_id res chain seq x y z
N MET A 1 -33.19 19.33 -5.38
CA MET A 1 -32.43 18.30 -4.65
C MET A 1 -31.59 19.02 -3.62
N ALA A 2 -31.90 18.86 -2.33
CA ALA A 2 -31.09 19.46 -1.28
C ALA A 2 -29.76 18.70 -1.20
N GLY A 3 -28.64 19.39 -1.43
CA GLY A 3 -27.31 18.80 -1.26
C GLY A 3 -27.15 18.32 0.17
N VAL A 4 -26.64 17.10 0.36
CA VAL A 4 -26.25 16.62 1.68
C VAL A 4 -25.08 17.52 2.13
N PRO A 5 -25.19 18.26 3.25
CA PRO A 5 -24.10 19.10 3.69
C PRO A 5 -22.88 18.23 4.01
N LEU A 6 -21.74 18.53 3.38
CA LEU A 6 -20.46 17.91 3.70
C LEU A 6 -20.14 18.19 5.18
N LEU A 7 -19.99 17.13 5.98
CA LEU A 7 -19.54 17.27 7.37
C LEU A 7 -18.10 17.79 7.36
N PRO A 8 -17.70 18.66 8.31
CA PRO A 8 -16.32 19.10 8.45
C PRO A 8 -15.37 17.90 8.57
N ALA A 9 -14.15 18.00 8.03
CA ALA A 9 -13.14 16.95 8.11
C ALA A 9 -12.90 16.48 9.56
N GLU A 10 -12.97 17.40 10.52
CA GLU A 10 -12.88 17.12 11.96
C GLU A 10 -13.97 16.15 12.46
N VAL A 11 -15.19 16.26 11.91
CA VAL A 11 -16.31 15.38 12.24
C VAL A 11 -16.15 14.02 11.55
N LEU A 12 -15.73 14.01 10.28
CA LEU A 12 -15.45 12.78 9.53
C LEU A 12 -14.31 11.97 10.14
N LEU A 13 -13.32 12.66 10.70
CA LEU A 13 -12.16 12.07 11.34
C LEU A 13 -12.33 11.92 12.87
N SER A 14 -13.49 12.22 13.43
CA SER A 14 -13.70 12.16 14.89
C SER A 14 -13.76 10.72 15.42
N LYS A 15 -14.23 9.78 14.60
CA LYS A 15 -14.39 8.37 14.95
C LYS A 15 -13.61 7.48 13.99
N ARG A 16 -12.84 6.55 14.54
CA ARG A 16 -12.00 5.61 13.78
C ARG A 16 -12.83 4.38 13.36
N VAL A 17 -12.49 3.79 12.21
CA VAL A 17 -13.18 2.60 11.71
C VAL A 17 -13.04 1.45 12.70
N GLN A 18 -11.84 1.26 13.24
CA GLN A 18 -11.59 0.25 14.27
C GLN A 18 -12.38 0.51 15.56
N GLU A 19 -12.66 1.77 15.92
CA GLU A 19 -13.52 2.10 17.07
C GLU A 19 -14.97 1.68 16.83
N MET A 20 -15.50 1.98 15.63
CA MET A 20 -16.86 1.56 15.23
C MET A 20 -16.98 0.04 15.19
N ALA A 21 -15.99 -0.64 14.59
CA ALA A 21 -15.99 -2.10 14.47
C ALA A 21 -15.94 -2.80 15.84
N LEU A 22 -15.12 -2.30 16.78
CA LEU A 22 -15.04 -2.87 18.14
C LEU A 22 -16.35 -2.72 18.93
N ASN A 23 -17.15 -1.70 18.61
CA ASN A 23 -18.44 -1.46 19.25
C ASN A 23 -19.60 -2.20 18.56
N GLY A 24 -19.35 -2.92 17.46
CA GLY A 24 -20.40 -3.58 16.68
C GLY A 24 -21.33 -2.59 15.97
N GLU A 25 -20.80 -1.45 15.52
CA GLU A 25 -21.58 -0.44 14.82
C GLU A 25 -21.69 -0.75 13.32
N GLU A 26 -22.88 -0.59 12.76
CA GLU A 26 -23.07 -0.65 11.32
C GLU A 26 -22.36 0.53 10.61
N PRO A 27 -21.84 0.33 9.39
CA PRO A 27 -21.21 1.40 8.62
C PRO A 27 -22.14 2.59 8.39
N PRO A 28 -21.75 3.81 8.79
CA PRO A 28 -22.53 5.01 8.47
C PRO A 28 -22.69 5.21 6.97
N HIS A 29 -23.72 5.96 6.55
CA HIS A 29 -24.02 6.24 5.13
C HIS A 29 -22.81 6.73 4.31
N LEU A 30 -21.88 7.44 4.96
CA LEU A 30 -20.68 7.96 4.31
C LEU A 30 -19.68 6.88 3.89
N TYR A 31 -19.74 5.67 4.45
CA TYR A 31 -18.92 4.53 4.07
C TYR A 31 -19.63 3.61 3.07
N LEU A 32 -20.93 3.80 2.87
CA LEU A 32 -21.72 2.97 1.98
C LEU A 32 -21.43 3.33 0.54
N CYS A 33 -20.94 2.36 -0.23
CA CYS A 33 -20.88 2.48 -1.67
C CYS A 33 -22.33 2.53 -2.19
N ARG A 34 -22.72 3.64 -2.83
CA ARG A 34 -24.03 3.71 -3.50
C ARG A 34 -24.10 2.55 -4.47
N GLY A 35 -25.09 1.67 -4.29
CA GLY A 35 -25.39 0.59 -5.23
C GLY A 35 -25.53 1.20 -6.61
N GLY A 36 -24.49 1.05 -7.43
CA GLY A 36 -24.62 1.18 -8.86
C GLY A 36 -25.58 0.09 -9.31
N ASP A 37 -26.57 0.50 -10.08
CA ASP A 37 -27.47 -0.38 -10.81
C ASP A 37 -26.65 -1.12 -11.87
N GLU A 38 -25.83 -2.09 -11.45
CA GLU A 38 -25.04 -2.94 -12.34
C GLU A 38 -25.12 -4.37 -11.83
N THR A 39 -26.13 -5.06 -12.34
CA THR A 39 -26.15 -6.50 -12.52
C THR A 39 -24.97 -6.92 -13.41
N GLU A 40 -23.79 -7.08 -12.85
CA GLU A 40 -22.88 -8.16 -13.26
C GLU A 40 -22.33 -8.76 -11.97
N GLU A 41 -22.60 -10.04 -11.75
CA GLU A 41 -21.85 -10.81 -10.76
C GLU A 41 -20.39 -10.72 -11.16
N ASP A 42 -19.64 -9.82 -10.52
CA ASP A 42 -18.19 -9.70 -10.63
C ASP A 42 -17.56 -10.89 -9.89
N VAL A 43 -17.90 -12.10 -10.35
CA VAL A 43 -17.22 -13.32 -9.92
C VAL A 43 -15.76 -13.10 -10.30
N PRO A 44 -14.83 -13.04 -9.34
CA PRO A 44 -13.42 -12.86 -9.65
C PRO A 44 -13.04 -14.00 -10.58
N SER A 45 -12.86 -13.68 -11.86
CA SER A 45 -12.34 -14.67 -12.79
C SER A 45 -10.97 -15.06 -12.27
N ARG A 46 -10.73 -16.36 -12.04
CA ARG A 46 -9.40 -16.91 -11.76
C ARG A 46 -8.53 -16.67 -12.99
N LEU A 47 -8.02 -15.46 -13.08
CA LEU A 47 -7.11 -15.02 -14.13
C LEU A 47 -5.76 -15.70 -13.92
N SER A 48 -4.94 -15.67 -14.97
CA SER A 48 -3.56 -16.14 -14.90
C SER A 48 -2.85 -15.55 -13.69
N PRO A 49 -2.00 -16.32 -12.99
CA PRO A 49 -1.29 -15.81 -11.82
C PRO A 49 -0.46 -14.58 -12.21
N ILE A 50 -0.35 -13.63 -11.28
CA ILE A 50 0.49 -12.44 -11.49
C ILE A 50 1.91 -12.89 -11.80
N PRO A 51 2.59 -12.26 -12.78
CA PRO A 51 3.96 -12.59 -13.09
C PRO A 51 4.86 -12.43 -11.86
N ILE A 52 5.66 -13.46 -11.59
CA ILE A 52 6.69 -13.44 -10.54
C ILE A 52 8.01 -13.04 -11.20
N VAL A 53 8.78 -12.10 -10.64
CA VAL A 53 10.09 -11.67 -11.14
C VAL A 53 11.16 -11.96 -10.10
N ASP A 54 12.21 -12.68 -10.49
CA ASP A 54 13.31 -13.06 -9.60
C ASP A 54 14.47 -12.04 -9.66
N PHE A 55 14.56 -11.22 -8.61
CA PHE A 55 15.59 -10.21 -8.48
C PHE A 55 16.97 -10.77 -8.13
N SER A 56 17.07 -12.03 -7.71
CA SER A 56 18.38 -12.67 -7.53
C SER A 56 19.08 -12.91 -8.87
N ILE A 57 18.30 -13.16 -9.93
CA ILE A 57 18.80 -13.30 -11.31
C ILE A 57 19.15 -11.92 -11.88
N LEU A 58 18.26 -10.93 -11.69
CA LEU A 58 18.47 -9.57 -12.20
C LEU A 58 19.67 -8.86 -11.58
N SER A 59 19.99 -9.18 -10.32
CA SER A 59 21.12 -8.57 -9.57
C SER A 59 22.48 -9.22 -9.87
N SER A 60 22.54 -10.24 -10.74
CA SER A 60 23.80 -10.87 -11.14
C SER A 60 24.74 -9.87 -11.83
N SER A 61 26.03 -9.92 -11.46
CA SER A 61 27.06 -9.03 -12.00
C SER A 61 27.50 -9.39 -13.42
N GLU A 62 27.30 -10.64 -13.85
CA GLU A 62 27.65 -11.09 -15.18
C GLU A 62 26.40 -11.21 -16.05
N PRO A 63 26.35 -10.52 -17.23
CA PRO A 63 25.27 -10.70 -18.18
C PRO A 63 25.17 -12.16 -18.62
N CYS A 64 24.00 -12.76 -18.44
CA CYS A 64 23.73 -14.12 -18.88
C CYS A 64 22.37 -14.20 -19.60
N ALA A 65 22.15 -15.29 -20.33
CA ALA A 65 20.89 -15.52 -21.03
C ALA A 65 19.68 -15.53 -20.07
N GLU A 66 19.86 -15.98 -18.83
CA GLU A 66 18.80 -16.01 -17.82
C GLU A 66 18.39 -14.59 -17.39
N GLN A 67 19.34 -13.66 -17.28
CA GLN A 67 19.05 -12.26 -16.96
C GLN A 67 18.22 -11.58 -18.06
N GLU A 68 18.52 -11.85 -19.33
CA GLU A 68 17.74 -11.34 -20.46
C GLU A 68 16.30 -11.89 -20.45
N VAL A 69 16.14 -13.19 -20.17
CA VAL A 69 14.82 -13.82 -20.04
C VAL A 69 14.04 -13.19 -18.89
N GLU A 70 14.67 -12.95 -17.75
CA GLU A 70 14.00 -12.37 -16.58
C GLU A 70 13.67 -10.87 -16.79
N LEU A 71 14.51 -10.12 -17.53
CA LEU A 71 14.19 -8.75 -17.96
C LEU A 71 12.99 -8.72 -18.91
N GLN A 72 12.90 -9.65 -19.86
CA GLN A 72 11.74 -9.76 -20.76
C GLN A 72 10.45 -10.09 -19.99
N LYS A 73 10.55 -10.91 -18.94
CA LYS A 73 9.45 -11.21 -18.03
C LYS A 73 9.01 -9.98 -17.26
N LEU A 74 9.95 -9.16 -16.76
CA LEU A 74 9.66 -7.87 -16.13
C LEU A 74 8.92 -6.93 -17.10
N THR A 75 9.42 -6.76 -18.33
CA THR A 75 8.75 -5.95 -19.37
C THR A 75 7.34 -6.47 -19.64
N SER A 76 7.18 -7.77 -19.82
CA SER A 76 5.88 -8.39 -20.06
C SER A 76 4.93 -8.11 -18.90
N ALA A 77 5.38 -8.27 -17.65
CA ALA A 77 4.58 -8.00 -16.47
C ALA A 77 4.15 -6.53 -16.36
N LEU A 78 5.07 -5.60 -16.56
CA LEU A 78 4.76 -4.16 -16.50
C LEU A 78 3.83 -3.73 -17.63
N CYS A 79 3.98 -4.25 -18.85
CA CYS A 79 3.13 -3.87 -19.98
C CYS A 79 1.73 -4.53 -19.95
N SER A 80 1.61 -5.76 -19.45
CA SER A 80 0.34 -6.51 -19.46
C SER A 80 -0.45 -6.43 -18.15
N TRP A 81 0.27 -6.38 -17.02
CA TRP A 81 -0.36 -6.27 -15.71
C TRP A 81 -0.16 -4.88 -15.12
N GLY A 82 1.02 -4.26 -15.28
CA GLY A 82 1.40 -3.08 -14.52
C GLY A 82 1.72 -3.39 -13.05
N CYS A 83 1.94 -4.67 -12.72
CA CYS A 83 2.47 -5.12 -11.43
C CYS A 83 3.09 -6.51 -11.60
N PHE A 84 3.89 -6.92 -10.62
CA PHE A 84 4.50 -8.24 -10.53
C PHE A 84 4.70 -8.60 -9.06
N GLN A 85 4.87 -9.89 -8.75
CA GLN A 85 5.38 -10.34 -7.46
C GLN A 85 6.90 -10.44 -7.55
N ALA A 86 7.64 -10.03 -6.52
CA ALA A 86 9.10 -10.08 -6.56
C ALA A 86 9.58 -11.23 -5.69
N ILE A 87 10.50 -12.05 -6.17
CA ILE A 87 11.24 -13.00 -5.34
C ILE A 87 12.74 -12.70 -5.43
N GLY A 88 13.54 -13.26 -4.53
CA GLY A 88 14.98 -13.04 -4.55
C GLY A 88 15.39 -11.57 -4.27
N HIS A 89 14.49 -10.75 -3.72
CA HIS A 89 14.69 -9.33 -3.42
C HIS A 89 15.62 -9.07 -2.20
N GLY A 90 16.18 -10.12 -1.58
CA GLY A 90 17.19 -10.00 -0.51
C GLY A 90 16.65 -9.66 0.88
N MET A 91 15.33 -9.67 1.08
CA MET A 91 14.71 -9.56 2.42
C MET A 91 14.19 -10.92 2.85
N SER A 92 14.54 -11.39 4.05
CA SER A 92 14.06 -12.69 4.52
C SER A 92 12.58 -12.60 4.91
N ALA A 93 11.84 -13.72 4.77
CA ALA A 93 10.46 -13.81 5.24
C ALA A 93 10.34 -13.40 6.72
N SER A 94 11.24 -13.88 7.58
CA SER A 94 11.29 -13.50 9.01
C SER A 94 11.48 -12.00 9.25
N PHE A 95 12.13 -11.28 8.33
CA PHE A 95 12.29 -9.85 8.42
C PHE A 95 11.01 -9.12 7.99
N LEU A 96 10.37 -9.58 6.92
CA LEU A 96 9.05 -9.09 6.50
C LEU A 96 8.00 -9.32 7.60
N ASP A 97 8.07 -10.45 8.31
CA ASP A 97 7.19 -10.74 9.44
C ASP A 97 7.43 -9.78 10.61
N ARG A 98 8.67 -9.36 10.86
CA ARG A 98 8.98 -8.36 11.90
C ARG A 98 8.31 -7.01 11.62
N ILE A 99 8.32 -6.54 10.36
CA ILE A 99 7.69 -5.25 10.02
C ILE A 99 6.15 -5.35 10.07
N ARG A 100 5.58 -6.48 9.61
CA ARG A 100 4.14 -6.76 9.74
C ARG A 100 3.72 -6.82 11.20
N GLN A 101 4.45 -7.55 12.02
CA GLN A 101 4.21 -7.69 13.45
C GLN A 101 4.31 -6.34 14.17
N ALA A 102 5.30 -5.50 13.83
CA ALA A 102 5.41 -4.16 14.41
C ALA A 102 4.19 -3.28 14.08
N GLY A 103 3.69 -3.34 12.84
CA GLY A 103 2.46 -2.67 12.44
C GLY A 103 1.23 -3.22 13.18
N LYS A 104 1.10 -4.54 13.26
CA LYS A 104 0.01 -5.21 13.98
C LYS A 104 -0.03 -4.82 15.45
N GLU A 105 1.10 -4.90 16.15
CA GLU A 105 1.22 -4.54 17.57
C GLU A 105 0.85 -3.08 17.82
N PHE A 106 1.15 -2.17 16.88
CA PHE A 106 0.69 -0.80 16.93
C PHE A 106 -0.85 -0.70 16.84
N PHE A 107 -1.49 -1.37 15.88
CA PHE A 107 -2.94 -1.33 15.73
C PHE A 107 -3.70 -2.06 16.84
N GLU A 108 -3.07 -3.02 17.52
CA GLU A 108 -3.60 -3.69 18.71
C GLU A 108 -3.53 -2.83 19.99
N GLN A 109 -2.78 -1.72 19.98
CA GLN A 109 -2.75 -0.80 21.11
C GLN A 109 -4.14 -0.19 21.39
N PRO A 110 -4.40 0.23 22.65
CA PRO A 110 -5.60 0.99 23.00
C PRO A 110 -5.77 2.24 22.12
N MET A 111 -7.02 2.60 21.83
CA MET A 111 -7.35 3.75 20.97
C MET A 111 -6.70 5.05 21.46
N GLU A 112 -6.65 5.27 22.78
CA GLU A 112 -6.00 6.45 23.38
C GLU A 112 -4.49 6.54 23.12
N ILE A 113 -3.81 5.39 22.95
CA ILE A 113 -2.40 5.37 22.58
C ILE A 113 -2.23 5.69 21.10
N LYS A 114 -3.05 5.09 20.23
CA LYS A 114 -3.00 5.33 18.78
C LYS A 114 -3.37 6.77 18.43
N LYS A 115 -4.37 7.35 19.11
CA LYS A 115 -4.84 8.73 18.88
C LYS A 115 -3.75 9.78 19.14
N LYS A 116 -2.71 9.49 19.95
CA LYS A 116 -1.55 10.37 20.14
C LYS A 116 -0.77 10.65 18.85
N TYR A 117 -0.80 9.71 17.92
CA TYR A 117 -0.13 9.82 16.62
C TYR A 117 -1.08 10.31 15.53
N SER A 118 -2.29 10.79 15.88
CA SER A 118 -3.27 11.19 14.88
C SER A 118 -2.72 12.31 14.01
N LYS A 119 -2.96 12.21 12.71
CA LYS A 119 -2.76 13.34 11.82
C LYS A 119 -3.78 14.44 12.15
N GLY A 120 -3.40 15.70 12.01
CA GLY A 120 -4.35 16.80 12.02
C GLY A 120 -5.07 16.95 10.68
N VAL A 121 -5.75 18.09 10.49
CA VAL A 121 -6.52 18.37 9.27
C VAL A 121 -5.61 18.70 8.09
N GLU A 122 -4.45 19.31 8.35
CA GLU A 122 -3.48 19.73 7.33
C GLU A 122 -2.33 18.73 7.17
N GLU A 123 -2.03 17.96 8.21
CA GLU A 123 -0.95 16.98 8.18
C GLU A 123 -1.34 15.72 7.39
N PHE A 124 -0.48 15.34 6.46
CA PHE A 124 -0.63 14.10 5.71
C PHE A 124 -0.05 12.87 6.44
N GLN A 125 0.87 13.10 7.37
CA GLN A 125 1.52 12.06 8.20
C GLN A 125 0.76 11.83 9.50
N GLY A 126 0.76 10.58 9.98
CA GLY A 126 0.16 10.15 11.23
C GLY A 126 -0.93 9.08 11.05
N TYR A 127 -1.58 8.77 12.17
CA TYR A 127 -2.68 7.82 12.29
C TYR A 127 -4.02 8.46 11.92
N GLY A 128 -4.82 7.78 11.11
CA GLY A 128 -6.18 8.21 10.78
C GLY A 128 -6.65 7.72 9.41
N ALA A 129 -7.77 8.27 8.94
CA ALA A 129 -8.35 7.98 7.64
C ALA A 129 -8.01 9.09 6.62
N ASP A 130 -8.28 8.89 5.33
CA ASP A 130 -8.08 9.94 4.32
C ASP A 130 -8.85 11.21 4.65
N PRO A 131 -8.23 12.41 4.52
CA PRO A 131 -8.92 13.65 4.77
C PRO A 131 -9.73 13.98 3.51
N THR A 132 -11.03 13.72 3.57
CA THR A 132 -12.03 14.19 2.60
C THR A 132 -12.11 13.37 1.31
N PRO A 133 -13.22 12.63 1.07
CA PRO A 133 -13.54 12.14 -0.26
C PRO A 133 -13.89 13.33 -1.17
N GLU A 134 -13.66 13.21 -2.48
CA GLU A 134 -14.29 14.13 -3.45
C GLU A 134 -15.82 14.14 -3.21
N GLU A 135 -16.48 15.27 -3.49
CA GLU A 135 -17.91 15.43 -3.20
C GLU A 135 -18.74 14.26 -3.75
N GLY A 136 -19.31 13.45 -2.85
CA GLY A 136 -20.14 12.29 -3.21
C GLY A 136 -19.44 10.93 -3.23
N GLN A 137 -18.13 10.84 -2.96
CA GLN A 137 -17.45 9.55 -2.82
C GLN A 137 -17.58 8.96 -1.40
N PRO A 138 -17.69 7.62 -1.26
CA PRO A 138 -17.67 6.97 0.04
C PRO A 138 -16.28 7.03 0.69
N LEU A 139 -16.27 6.98 2.03
CA LEU A 139 -15.08 6.82 2.85
C LEU A 139 -14.57 5.37 2.83
N ASP A 140 -13.26 5.22 2.97
CA ASP A 140 -12.61 3.92 3.07
C ASP A 140 -12.87 3.28 4.44
N TRP A 141 -13.26 2.01 4.47
CA TRP A 141 -13.40 1.20 5.70
C TRP A 141 -12.04 0.70 6.19
N SER A 142 -11.14 1.63 6.44
CA SER A 142 -9.81 1.35 6.98
C SER A 142 -9.30 2.50 7.84
N ASP A 143 -8.42 2.14 8.78
CA ASP A 143 -7.54 3.10 9.42
C ASP A 143 -6.13 2.91 8.85
N ARG A 144 -5.32 3.98 8.84
CA ARG A 144 -3.92 3.86 8.42
C ARG A 144 -2.97 4.64 9.31
N LEU A 145 -1.71 4.25 9.27
CA LEU A 145 -0.57 5.03 9.73
C LEU A 145 0.30 5.37 8.51
N PHE A 146 0.47 6.67 8.24
CA PHE A 146 1.23 7.16 7.10
C PHE A 146 2.46 7.95 7.56
N LEU A 147 3.65 7.56 7.13
CA LEU A 147 4.91 8.11 7.62
C LEU A 147 5.86 8.42 6.46
N ASP A 148 6.49 9.61 6.49
CA ASP A 148 7.63 9.89 5.64
C ASP A 148 8.86 9.21 6.25
N VAL A 149 9.52 8.33 5.49
CA VAL A 149 10.66 7.53 5.95
C VAL A 149 11.98 7.88 5.27
N HIS A 150 11.93 8.51 4.10
CA HIS A 150 13.11 9.07 3.42
C HIS A 150 12.73 10.35 2.66
N PRO A 151 13.60 11.38 2.63
CA PRO A 151 14.93 11.45 3.27
C PRO A 151 14.86 11.66 4.79
N GLU A 152 15.95 11.36 5.50
CA GLU A 152 15.94 11.27 6.98
C GLU A 152 15.60 12.59 7.66
N ASP A 153 16.00 13.71 7.07
CA ASP A 153 15.76 15.08 7.52
C ASP A 153 14.27 15.47 7.45
N THR A 154 13.44 14.70 6.73
CA THR A 154 11.99 14.92 6.63
C THR A 154 11.17 14.08 7.61
N ARG A 155 11.81 13.15 8.34
CA ARG A 155 11.13 12.27 9.29
C ARG A 155 10.56 13.07 10.46
N LYS A 156 9.26 13.00 10.64
CA LYS A 156 8.56 13.59 11.79
C LYS A 156 8.36 12.54 12.87
N TYR A 157 9.36 12.31 13.72
CA TYR A 157 9.33 11.28 14.76
C TYR A 157 8.16 11.43 15.76
N GLY A 158 7.55 12.61 15.88
CA GLY A 158 6.33 12.78 16.68
C GLY A 158 5.14 11.93 16.20
N PHE A 159 5.13 11.50 14.93
CA PHE A 159 4.12 10.59 14.39
C PHE A 159 4.53 9.11 14.43
N TRP A 160 5.78 8.82 14.80
CA TRP A 160 6.30 7.46 14.81
C TRP A 160 5.94 6.78 16.14
N PRO A 161 5.28 5.61 16.11
CA PRO A 161 4.96 4.85 17.31
C PRO A 161 6.18 4.55 18.19
N GLU A 162 6.02 4.78 19.49
CA GLU A 162 6.98 4.35 20.52
C GLU A 162 6.71 2.93 21.01
N SER A 163 5.49 2.43 20.77
CA SER A 163 5.05 1.08 21.06
C SER A 163 4.56 0.41 19.77
N PRO A 164 5.09 -0.77 19.41
CA PRO A 164 6.13 -1.51 20.14
C PRO A 164 7.49 -0.81 20.08
N THR A 165 8.36 -1.05 21.08
CA THR A 165 9.70 -0.43 21.16
C THR A 165 10.59 -0.77 19.97
N SER A 166 10.29 -1.87 19.27
CA SER A 166 10.95 -2.30 18.05
C SER A 166 10.50 -1.53 16.80
N PHE A 167 9.35 -0.85 16.82
CA PHE A 167 8.70 -0.28 15.63
C PHE A 167 9.65 0.58 14.81
N ARG A 168 10.27 1.57 15.46
CA ARG A 168 11.17 2.51 14.80
C ARG A 168 12.38 1.82 14.18
N CYS A 169 13.06 0.97 14.95
CA CYS A 169 14.27 0.27 14.49
C CYS A 169 13.97 -0.65 13.30
N VAL A 170 12.86 -1.38 13.36
CA VAL A 170 12.42 -2.26 12.27
C VAL A 170 12.05 -1.44 11.02
N LEU A 171 11.33 -0.32 11.19
CA LEU A 171 10.95 0.55 10.07
C LEU A 171 12.15 1.23 9.42
N GLU A 172 13.15 1.67 10.19
CA GLU A 172 14.40 2.23 9.68
C GLU A 172 15.19 1.17 8.88
N GLU A 173 15.34 -0.05 9.43
CA GLU A 173 15.98 -1.17 8.74
C GLU A 173 15.24 -1.53 7.43
N TYR A 174 13.90 -1.53 7.47
CA TYR A 174 13.04 -1.81 6.32
C TYR A 174 13.20 -0.74 5.25
N THR A 175 13.26 0.54 5.65
CA THR A 175 13.44 1.67 4.73
C THR A 175 14.75 1.57 3.96
N VAL A 176 15.85 1.18 4.61
CA VAL A 176 17.15 0.99 3.93
C VAL A 176 17.07 -0.12 2.88
N LYS A 177 16.45 -1.26 3.22
CA LYS A 177 16.28 -2.39 2.30
C LYS A 177 15.34 -2.04 1.14
N MET A 178 14.25 -1.34 1.41
CA MET A 178 13.32 -0.86 0.39
C MET A 178 13.98 0.13 -0.56
N LYS A 179 14.79 1.07 -0.06
CA LYS A 179 15.55 1.99 -0.92
C LYS A 179 16.46 1.25 -1.90
N ALA A 180 17.22 0.27 -1.40
CA ALA A 180 18.08 -0.56 -2.26
C ALA A 180 17.26 -1.38 -3.27
N PHE A 181 16.09 -1.87 -2.87
CA PHE A 181 15.20 -2.62 -3.75
C PHE A 181 14.56 -1.74 -4.84
N THR A 182 14.09 -0.54 -4.49
CA THR A 182 13.63 0.48 -5.44
C THR A 182 14.71 0.84 -6.45
N GLU A 183 15.96 1.00 -5.99
CA GLU A 183 17.09 1.22 -6.89
C GLU A 183 17.28 0.04 -7.88
N ALA A 184 17.21 -1.20 -7.40
CA ALA A 184 17.32 -2.39 -8.25
C ALA A 184 16.18 -2.49 -9.27
N VAL A 185 14.93 -2.22 -8.87
CA VAL A 185 13.75 -2.22 -9.74
C VAL A 185 13.87 -1.15 -10.81
N SER A 186 14.18 0.09 -10.45
CA SER A 186 14.38 1.19 -11.38
C SER A 186 15.47 0.88 -12.43
N LYS A 187 16.62 0.33 -12.00
CA LYS A 187 17.69 -0.09 -12.92
C LYS A 187 17.27 -1.23 -13.83
N ALA A 188 16.54 -2.22 -13.31
CA ALA A 188 16.02 -3.33 -14.12
C ALA A 188 15.01 -2.83 -15.16
N MET A 189 14.12 -1.90 -14.80
CA MET A 189 13.20 -1.26 -15.74
C MET A 189 13.96 -0.53 -16.84
N ALA A 190 14.97 0.26 -16.51
CA ALA A 190 15.79 0.96 -17.50
C ALA A 190 16.46 0.00 -18.48
N LYS A 191 17.09 -1.08 -17.97
CA LYS A 191 17.71 -2.14 -18.79
C LYS A 191 16.70 -2.81 -19.70
N SER A 192 15.52 -3.16 -19.18
CA SER A 192 14.46 -3.83 -19.93
C SER A 192 13.93 -3.01 -21.12
N LEU A 193 14.13 -1.68 -21.07
CA LEU A 193 13.76 -0.71 -22.11
C LEU A 193 14.95 -0.27 -22.97
N ASN A 194 16.14 -0.85 -22.77
CA ASN A 194 17.40 -0.43 -23.39
C ASN A 194 17.73 1.06 -23.17
N LEU A 195 17.46 1.56 -21.96
CA LEU A 195 17.77 2.92 -21.53
C LEU A 195 19.04 2.97 -20.68
N GLU A 196 19.54 4.18 -20.43
CA GLU A 196 20.61 4.42 -19.47
C GLU A 196 20.18 3.95 -18.07
N GLU A 197 21.05 3.21 -17.38
CA GLU A 197 20.71 2.44 -16.18
C GLU A 197 20.07 3.30 -15.07
N ASP A 198 20.56 4.53 -14.88
CA ASP A 198 20.10 5.42 -13.82
C ASP A 198 19.01 6.41 -14.27
N CYS A 199 18.45 6.27 -15.47
CA CYS A 199 17.56 7.29 -16.05
C CYS A 199 16.29 7.55 -15.22
N PHE A 200 15.74 6.52 -14.56
CA PHE A 200 14.59 6.66 -13.67
C PHE A 200 15.01 7.23 -12.31
N LEU A 201 16.13 6.78 -11.76
CA LEU A 201 16.68 7.30 -10.49
C LEU A 201 16.97 8.79 -10.58
N ASN A 202 17.54 9.23 -11.71
CA ASN A 202 17.84 10.62 -11.98
C ASN A 202 16.57 11.50 -12.06
N GLN A 203 15.41 10.94 -12.41
CA GLN A 203 14.14 11.68 -12.40
C GLN A 203 13.57 11.88 -11.00
N PHE A 204 13.75 10.90 -10.10
CA PHE A 204 13.34 11.06 -8.70
C PHE A 204 14.29 11.99 -7.92
N GLY A 205 15.56 12.05 -8.33
CA GLY A 205 16.60 12.88 -7.74
C GLY A 205 17.15 12.33 -6.42
N GLU A 206 18.19 12.96 -5.88
CA GLU A 206 18.92 12.49 -4.69
C GLU A 206 18.07 12.46 -3.41
N LYS A 207 16.97 13.22 -3.38
CA LYS A 207 16.02 13.30 -2.25
C LYS A 207 14.66 12.67 -2.58
N ALA A 208 14.65 11.65 -3.43
CA ALA A 208 13.47 10.85 -3.77
C ALA A 208 12.70 10.46 -2.50
N LYS A 209 11.41 10.79 -2.40
CA LYS A 209 10.65 10.49 -1.18
C LYS A 209 10.31 9.01 -1.09
N LEU A 210 10.50 8.41 0.09
CA LEU A 210 9.90 7.12 0.43
C LEU A 210 8.95 7.30 1.60
N GLN A 211 7.77 6.69 1.48
CA GLN A 211 6.69 6.79 2.43
C GLN A 211 6.23 5.39 2.81
N ALA A 212 6.00 5.18 4.11
CA ALA A 212 5.46 3.92 4.63
C ALA A 212 3.98 4.12 4.98
N ARG A 213 3.14 3.22 4.48
CA ARG A 213 1.71 3.20 4.76
C ARG A 213 1.34 1.84 5.35
N PHE A 214 0.95 1.84 6.62
CA PHE A 214 0.37 0.67 7.27
C PHE A 214 -1.15 0.82 7.22
N ASN A 215 -1.83 -0.10 6.54
CA ASN A 215 -3.29 -0.12 6.47
C ASN A 215 -3.85 -1.18 7.42
N TYR A 216 -4.93 -0.83 8.13
CA TYR A 216 -5.66 -1.74 8.98
C TYR A 216 -7.12 -1.78 8.55
N TYR A 217 -7.53 -2.93 8.03
CA TYR A 217 -8.89 -3.19 7.55
C TYR A 217 -9.66 -3.89 8.66
N SER A 218 -10.56 -3.16 9.32
CA SER A 218 -11.38 -3.74 10.39
C SER A 218 -12.47 -4.63 9.82
N CYS A 219 -12.88 -5.66 10.57
CA CYS A 219 -14.07 -6.43 10.22
C CYS A 219 -15.30 -5.52 10.07
N CYS A 220 -16.21 -5.93 9.20
CA CYS A 220 -17.46 -5.23 8.94
C CYS A 220 -18.60 -6.24 8.96
N GLU A 221 -19.74 -5.90 9.56
CA GLU A 221 -20.95 -6.75 9.53
C GLU A 221 -21.61 -6.77 8.14
N ARG A 222 -21.37 -5.71 7.35
CA ARG A 222 -21.88 -5.52 5.98
C ARG A 222 -20.73 -5.29 5.00
N PRO A 223 -19.84 -6.28 4.79
CA PRO A 223 -18.72 -6.15 3.87
C PRO A 223 -19.17 -5.97 2.41
N ASP A 224 -20.43 -6.30 2.10
CA ASP A 224 -21.09 -6.07 0.81
C ASP A 224 -21.35 -4.59 0.50
N LEU A 225 -21.31 -3.71 1.51
CA LEU A 225 -21.65 -2.29 1.36
C LEU A 225 -20.46 -1.33 1.45
N VAL A 226 -19.28 -1.82 1.83
CA VAL A 226 -18.10 -0.98 2.10
C VAL A 226 -16.90 -1.47 1.32
N LEU A 227 -15.96 -0.57 1.06
CA LEU A 227 -14.65 -0.91 0.50
C LEU A 227 -13.57 -0.59 1.51
N GLY A 228 -12.63 -1.53 1.72
CA GLY A 228 -11.48 -1.27 2.58
C GLY A 228 -10.60 -0.13 2.06
N LEU A 229 -10.44 -0.08 0.73
CA LEU A 229 -9.82 1.01 0.00
C LEU A 229 -10.50 1.12 -1.37
N LYS A 230 -10.99 2.31 -1.72
CA LYS A 230 -11.66 2.57 -3.00
C LYS A 230 -10.76 2.32 -4.21
N PRO A 231 -11.33 2.07 -5.40
CA PRO A 231 -10.57 1.92 -6.64
C PRO A 231 -9.75 3.18 -6.92
N HIS A 232 -8.46 3.02 -7.17
CA HIS A 232 -7.53 4.12 -7.46
C HIS A 232 -6.34 3.61 -8.27
N ALA A 233 -5.57 4.56 -8.81
CA ALA A 233 -4.20 4.34 -9.24
C ALA A 233 -3.26 5.02 -8.23
N ASP A 234 -2.11 4.39 -7.99
CA ASP A 234 -1.10 4.97 -7.11
C ASP A 234 -0.58 6.29 -7.68
N GLY A 235 -0.49 7.31 -6.83
CA GLY A 235 0.13 8.60 -7.17
C GLY A 235 1.65 8.60 -7.04
N SER A 236 2.25 7.48 -6.65
CA SER A 236 3.70 7.27 -6.56
C SER A 236 4.26 6.74 -7.88
N GLY A 237 5.58 6.86 -8.06
CA GLY A 237 6.25 6.23 -9.20
C GLY A 237 6.24 4.70 -9.11
N GLU A 238 6.43 4.16 -7.90
CA GLU A 238 6.44 2.74 -7.60
C GLU A 238 5.71 2.48 -6.27
N GLY A 239 5.12 1.30 -6.10
CA GLY A 239 4.40 0.87 -4.89
C GLY A 239 4.77 -0.56 -4.51
N TYR A 240 5.07 -0.78 -3.23
CA TYR A 240 5.54 -2.07 -2.71
C TYR A 240 4.67 -2.55 -1.56
N TYR A 241 4.17 -3.78 -1.67
CA TYR A 241 3.14 -4.30 -0.79
C TYR A 241 3.57 -5.67 -0.22
N PRO A 242 4.15 -5.72 0.99
CA PRO A 242 4.42 -7.00 1.67
C PRO A 242 3.11 -7.54 2.27
N ILE A 243 2.24 -8.08 1.41
CA ILE A 243 0.84 -8.39 1.73
C ILE A 243 0.73 -9.56 2.74
N GLU A 244 -0.20 -9.44 3.68
CA GLU A 244 -0.86 -10.56 4.38
C GLU A 244 -2.36 -10.48 4.01
N GLY A 245 -2.84 -11.38 3.14
CA GLY A 245 -4.22 -11.38 2.63
C GLY A 245 -4.32 -11.16 1.11
N GLY A 246 -5.49 -10.71 0.65
CA GLY A 246 -5.78 -10.49 -0.77
C GLY A 246 -5.92 -9.01 -1.11
N ILE A 247 -5.25 -8.55 -2.16
CA ILE A 247 -5.52 -7.25 -2.81
C ILE A 247 -6.39 -7.52 -4.04
N GLN A 248 -7.33 -6.63 -4.35
CA GLN A 248 -8.07 -6.67 -5.61
C GLN A 248 -7.52 -5.64 -6.58
N LYS A 249 -7.40 -6.02 -7.86
CA LYS A 249 -6.91 -5.16 -8.94
C LYS A 249 -7.83 -5.22 -10.15
N VAL A 250 -8.06 -4.07 -10.80
CA VAL A 250 -8.70 -4.02 -12.11
C VAL A 250 -7.71 -4.40 -13.21
N THR A 251 -8.07 -5.38 -14.01
CA THR A 251 -7.27 -5.87 -15.14
C THR A 251 -7.43 -4.99 -16.38
N GLN A 252 -6.57 -5.18 -17.39
CA GLN A 252 -6.73 -4.51 -18.69
C GLN A 252 -8.08 -4.80 -19.38
N LEU A 253 -8.77 -5.87 -18.96
CA LEU A 253 -10.09 -6.24 -19.45
C LEU A 253 -11.24 -5.58 -18.66
N GLY A 254 -10.93 -4.65 -17.75
CA GLY A 254 -11.92 -3.96 -16.91
C GLY A 254 -12.51 -4.81 -15.79
N ARG A 255 -12.01 -6.03 -15.56
CA ARG A 255 -12.51 -6.96 -14.53
C ARG A 255 -11.62 -6.96 -13.29
N TRP A 256 -12.22 -7.23 -12.12
CA TRP A 256 -11.47 -7.41 -10.90
C TRP A 256 -10.78 -8.78 -10.82
N ALA A 257 -9.52 -8.78 -10.38
CA ALA A 257 -8.72 -9.94 -10.07
C ALA A 257 -8.29 -9.90 -8.61
N VAL A 258 -8.35 -11.03 -7.92
CA VAL A 258 -7.76 -11.18 -6.59
C VAL A 258 -6.27 -11.53 -6.74
N VAL A 259 -5.45 -10.80 -6.00
CA VAL A 259 -4.01 -10.97 -5.87
C VAL A 259 -3.76 -11.57 -4.50
N ASP A 260 -3.50 -12.87 -4.48
CA ASP A 260 -3.04 -13.55 -3.28
C ASP A 260 -1.53 -13.31 -3.14
N GLY A 261 -1.10 -12.86 -1.96
CA GLY A 261 0.32 -12.70 -1.66
C GLY A 261 0.98 -14.06 -1.44
N ASP A 262 2.01 -14.38 -2.23
CA ASP A 262 2.87 -15.52 -1.92
C ASP A 262 3.78 -15.19 -0.72
N TYR A 263 3.93 -16.16 0.19
CA TYR A 263 4.65 -15.95 1.44
C TYR A 263 6.14 -15.67 1.17
N GLY A 264 6.56 -14.42 1.34
CA GLY A 264 7.94 -13.98 1.13
C GLY A 264 8.24 -13.41 -0.25
N ALA A 265 7.20 -13.06 -1.03
CA ALA A 265 7.28 -12.24 -2.24
C ALA A 265 6.87 -10.77 -2.00
#